data_AF-A0A7Y8HWF9-F1
#
_entry.id   AF-A0A7Y8HWF9-F1
#
_cell.length_a   1.000
_cell.length_b   1.000
_cell.length_c   1.000
_cell.angle_alpha   90.00
_cell.angle_beta   90.00
_cell.angle_gamma   90.00
#
_symmetry.space_group_name_H-M   'P 1'
#
loop_
_entity.id
_entity.type
_entity.pdbx_description
1 polymer ?
#
loop_
_entity_poly.entity_id
_entity_poly.type
_entity_poly.pdbx_seq_one_letter_code
_entity_poly.pdbx_strand_id
1 'polypeptide(L)'
;MIKKIIILVFVISIFLLSGNAIAQGPNLKEGLWEITTTIEEPGIPKEMLRQTYKHCLTENDYIPYKEEHDKECKVVNFNVKVNTVTWTIKCKDEEGTSTGTGRATYKGDTFEGLIKFKDPEGEMSMSIKGKWIGKCPK
;
A
#
# COMPACT_ATOMS: atom_id res chain seq x y z
N MET A 1 49.57 -28.81 12.46
CA MET A 1 48.76 -28.80 11.22
C MET A 1 47.26 -28.94 11.49
N ILE A 2 46.83 -29.83 12.38
CA ILE A 2 45.42 -30.02 12.78
C ILE A 2 44.72 -28.74 13.29
N LYS A 3 45.39 -27.92 14.11
CA LYS A 3 44.84 -26.62 14.58
C LYS A 3 44.55 -25.62 13.45
N LYS A 4 45.35 -25.61 12.38
CA LYS A 4 45.14 -24.73 11.21
C LYS A 4 43.96 -25.22 10.36
N ILE A 5 43.75 -26.53 10.28
CA ILE A 5 42.61 -27.16 9.58
C ILE A 5 41.29 -26.90 10.33
N ILE A 6 41.29 -26.98 11.66
CA ILE A 6 40.08 -26.70 12.49
C ILE A 6 39.65 -25.23 12.35
N ILE A 7 40.60 -24.29 12.36
CA ILE A 7 40.31 -22.86 12.17
C ILE A 7 39.75 -22.59 10.76
N LEU A 8 40.29 -23.25 9.74
CA LEU A 8 39.82 -23.08 8.35
C LEU A 8 38.38 -23.59 8.16
N VAL A 9 38.02 -24.71 8.78
CA VAL A 9 36.67 -25.28 8.73
C VAL A 9 35.67 -24.39 9.48
N PHE A 10 36.06 -23.79 10.59
CA PHE A 10 35.19 -22.89 11.36
C PHE A 10 34.91 -21.58 10.62
N VAL A 11 35.88 -21.04 9.87
CA VAL A 11 35.71 -19.83 9.06
C VAL A 11 34.82 -20.07 7.83
N ILE A 12 34.89 -21.26 7.22
CA ILE A 12 34.03 -21.63 6.07
C ILE A 12 32.57 -21.85 6.51
N SER A 13 32.33 -22.37 7.72
CA SER A 13 30.98 -22.62 8.24
C SER A 13 30.18 -21.36 8.55
N ILE A 14 30.84 -20.22 8.82
CA ILE A 14 30.18 -18.94 9.13
C ILE A 14 29.70 -18.21 7.86
N PHE A 15 30.22 -18.55 6.68
CA PHE A 15 29.87 -17.88 5.42
C PHE A 15 28.59 -18.42 4.75
N LEU A 16 28.03 -19.55 5.23
CA LEU A 16 26.82 -20.18 4.66
C LEU A 16 25.50 -19.68 5.26
N LEU A 17 25.56 -18.75 6.22
CA LEU A 17 24.40 -18.14 6.88
C LEU A 17 24.10 -16.71 6.41
N SER A 18 24.54 -16.34 5.20
CA SER A 18 23.98 -15.20 4.50
C SER A 18 22.57 -15.55 4.01
N GLY A 19 21.61 -15.51 4.94
CA GLY A 19 20.20 -15.61 4.62
C GLY A 19 19.83 -14.52 3.62
N ASN A 20 19.32 -14.93 2.46
CA ASN A 20 18.70 -14.02 1.51
C ASN A 20 17.51 -13.38 2.23
N ALA A 21 17.68 -12.16 2.75
CA ALA A 21 16.57 -11.32 3.14
C ALA A 21 15.83 -10.97 1.85
N ILE A 22 14.87 -11.81 1.47
CA ILE A 22 13.90 -11.46 0.44
C ILE A 22 13.18 -10.25 1.04
N ALA A 23 13.38 -9.08 0.43
CA ALA A 23 12.54 -7.93 0.66
C ALA A 23 11.13 -8.32 0.24
N GLN A 24 10.40 -8.97 1.15
CA GLN A 24 9.01 -9.32 0.92
C GLN A 24 8.28 -7.98 0.83
N GLY A 25 7.76 -7.68 -0.36
CA GLY A 25 6.76 -6.64 -0.53
C GLY A 25 5.57 -6.90 0.39
N PRO A 26 4.57 -5.98 0.41
CA PRO A 26 3.37 -6.24 1.18
C PRO A 26 2.78 -7.59 0.77
N ASN A 27 2.19 -8.34 1.71
CA ASN A 27 1.47 -9.59 1.43
C ASN A 27 0.22 -9.34 0.56
N LEU A 28 0.44 -8.98 -0.70
CA LEU A 28 -0.50 -8.57 -1.71
C LEU A 28 -0.55 -9.66 -2.77
N LYS A 29 -1.75 -10.14 -3.08
CA LYS A 29 -1.97 -10.97 -4.26
C LYS A 29 -2.17 -10.09 -5.49
N GLU A 30 -1.29 -10.20 -6.47
CA GLU A 30 -1.43 -9.46 -7.72
C GLU A 30 -2.73 -9.79 -8.46
N GLY A 31 -3.35 -8.77 -9.04
CA GLY A 31 -4.54 -8.93 -9.88
C GLY A 31 -5.57 -7.83 -9.69
N LEU A 32 -6.82 -8.17 -10.02
CA LEU A 32 -7.95 -7.28 -9.93
C LEU A 32 -8.55 -7.34 -8.53
N TRP A 33 -8.73 -6.17 -7.94
CA TRP A 33 -9.31 -5.97 -6.62
C TRP A 33 -10.62 -5.21 -6.72
N GLU A 34 -11.61 -5.64 -5.95
CA GLU A 34 -12.81 -4.86 -5.65
C GLU A 34 -12.56 -4.08 -4.37
N ILE A 35 -12.58 -2.76 -4.47
CA ILE A 35 -12.21 -1.83 -3.41
C ILE A 35 -13.45 -1.03 -3.05
N THR A 36 -13.78 -1.01 -1.76
CA THR A 36 -14.87 -0.23 -1.19
C THR A 36 -14.29 0.86 -0.30
N THR A 37 -14.59 2.10 -0.64
CA THR A 37 -14.27 3.28 0.17
C THR A 37 -15.52 3.70 0.93
N THR A 38 -15.38 4.06 2.20
CA THR A 38 -16.44 4.58 3.05
C THR A 38 -16.00 5.90 3.63
N ILE A 39 -16.73 6.98 3.35
CA ILE A 39 -16.47 8.28 3.99
C ILE A 39 -16.93 8.18 5.45
N GLU A 40 -16.06 8.57 6.39
CA GLU A 40 -16.36 8.55 7.83
C GLU A 40 -16.92 9.91 8.24
N GLU A 41 -18.19 10.16 7.88
CA GLU A 41 -18.90 11.40 8.20
C GLU A 41 -19.98 11.17 9.28
N PRO A 42 -19.99 11.95 10.38
CA PRO A 42 -21.00 11.81 11.42
C PRO A 42 -22.41 12.15 10.92
N GLY A 43 -23.40 11.34 11.30
CA GLY A 43 -24.82 11.65 11.04
C GLY A 43 -25.37 11.20 9.68
N ILE A 44 -24.53 10.65 8.80
CA ILE A 44 -24.96 10.08 7.51
C ILE A 44 -24.82 8.54 7.56
N PRO A 45 -25.81 7.76 7.10
CA PRO A 45 -25.70 6.31 7.01
C PRO A 45 -24.53 5.86 6.13
N LYS A 46 -23.71 4.93 6.63
CA LYS A 46 -22.50 4.44 5.94
C LYS A 46 -22.80 3.78 4.60
N GLU A 47 -24.00 3.24 4.41
CA GLU A 47 -24.46 2.65 3.15
C GLU A 47 -24.52 3.69 2.01
N MET A 48 -24.84 4.95 2.32
CA MET A 48 -24.92 6.02 1.32
C MET A 48 -23.56 6.60 0.96
N LEU A 49 -22.58 6.46 1.85
CA LEU A 49 -21.21 6.98 1.71
C LEU A 49 -20.21 5.93 1.22
N ARG A 50 -20.72 4.75 0.81
CA ARG A 50 -19.91 3.66 0.28
C ARG A 50 -19.85 3.71 -1.22
N GLN A 51 -18.63 3.70 -1.75
CA GLN A 51 -18.37 3.59 -3.18
C GLN A 51 -17.48 2.39 -3.44
N THR A 52 -17.87 1.57 -4.41
CA THR A 52 -17.10 0.39 -4.82
C THR A 52 -16.57 0.58 -6.23
N TYR A 53 -15.30 0.28 -6.44
CA TYR A 53 -14.65 0.30 -7.74
C TYR A 53 -13.69 -0.88 -7.86
N LYS A 54 -13.25 -1.14 -9.09
CA LYS A 54 -12.27 -2.19 -9.37
C LYS A 54 -10.95 -1.55 -9.78
N HIS A 55 -9.85 -2.08 -9.28
CA HIS A 55 -8.53 -1.59 -9.60
C HIS A 55 -7.52 -2.75 -9.62
N CYS A 56 -6.53 -2.63 -10.51
CA CYS A 56 -5.47 -3.60 -10.64
C CYS A 56 -4.33 -3.23 -9.70
N LEU A 57 -3.93 -4.16 -8.84
CA LEU A 57 -2.82 -3.98 -7.92
C LEU A 57 -1.72 -4.99 -8.23
N THR A 58 -0.49 -4.54 -8.20
CA THR A 58 0.72 -5.35 -8.43
C THR A 58 1.76 -5.07 -7.34
N GLU A 59 2.80 -5.90 -7.23
CA GLU A 59 3.90 -5.62 -6.31
C GLU A 59 4.70 -4.37 -6.66
N ASN A 60 4.52 -3.83 -7.87
CA ASN A 60 5.11 -2.55 -8.29
C ASN A 60 4.13 -1.37 -8.20
N ASP A 61 2.84 -1.65 -8.02
CA ASP A 61 1.75 -0.67 -7.91
C ASP A 61 0.69 -1.16 -6.92
N TYR A 62 1.00 -0.97 -5.65
CA TYR A 62 0.22 -1.45 -4.50
C TYR A 62 -0.45 -0.30 -3.73
N ILE A 63 -0.57 0.88 -4.33
CA ILE A 63 -1.36 1.96 -3.75
C ILE A 63 -2.78 1.82 -4.31
N PRO A 64 -3.81 1.58 -3.48
CA PRO A 64 -5.19 1.41 -3.93
C PRO A 64 -5.85 2.76 -4.27
N TYR A 65 -5.16 3.60 -5.02
CA TYR A 65 -5.59 4.93 -5.43
C TYR A 65 -5.88 4.92 -6.92
N LYS A 66 -7.06 5.42 -7.30
CA LYS A 66 -7.39 5.66 -8.69
C LYS A 66 -6.90 7.07 -9.03
N GLU A 67 -5.94 7.19 -9.94
CA GLU A 67 -5.58 8.50 -10.48
C GLU A 67 -6.80 9.14 -11.15
N GLU A 68 -7.13 10.36 -10.71
CA GLU A 68 -8.09 11.22 -11.39
C GLU A 68 -7.35 12.00 -12.47
N HIS A 69 -7.77 11.83 -13.74
CA HIS A 69 -7.07 12.39 -14.91
C HIS A 69 -7.00 13.92 -14.95
N ASP A 70 -7.81 14.62 -14.14
CA ASP A 70 -7.98 16.08 -14.18
C ASP A 70 -7.13 16.83 -13.15
N LYS A 71 -6.30 16.14 -12.34
CA LYS A 71 -5.48 16.77 -11.30
C LYS A 71 -4.01 16.37 -11.40
N GLU A 72 -3.10 17.33 -11.20
CA GLU A 72 -1.67 17.04 -11.07
C GLU A 72 -1.37 16.42 -9.69
N CYS A 73 -1.66 15.12 -9.55
CA CYS A 73 -1.37 14.36 -8.34
C CYS A 73 -0.01 13.68 -8.41
N LYS A 74 0.83 13.88 -7.38
CA LYS A 74 2.14 13.24 -7.24
C LYS A 74 2.23 12.49 -5.92
N VAL A 75 2.69 11.24 -5.98
CA VAL A 75 3.11 10.51 -4.77
C VAL A 75 4.44 11.10 -4.32
N VAL A 76 4.44 11.79 -3.18
CA VAL A 76 5.64 12.49 -2.65
C VAL A 76 6.36 11.69 -1.58
N ASN A 77 5.70 10.70 -0.99
CA ASN A 77 6.30 9.80 -0.02
C ASN A 77 5.58 8.46 -0.08
N PHE A 78 6.34 7.37 0.00
CA PHE A 78 5.81 6.03 0.18
C PHE A 78 6.75 5.23 1.08
N ASN A 79 6.17 4.33 1.87
CA ASN A 79 6.91 3.43 2.73
C ASN A 79 6.18 2.09 2.84
N VAL A 80 6.95 1.01 2.80
CA VAL A 80 6.44 -0.35 3.01
C VAL A 80 7.09 -0.91 4.26
N LYS A 81 6.26 -1.28 5.25
CA LYS A 81 6.70 -2.03 6.44
C LYS A 81 5.93 -3.32 6.54
N VAL A 82 6.61 -4.43 6.30
CA VAL A 82 6.03 -5.78 6.32
C VAL A 82 4.85 -5.83 5.34
N ASN A 83 3.62 -5.78 5.85
CA ASN A 83 2.39 -5.85 5.06
C ASN A 83 1.67 -4.52 4.91
N THR A 84 2.20 -3.45 5.52
CA THR A 84 1.54 -2.15 5.54
C THR A 84 2.27 -1.18 4.61
N VAL A 85 1.53 -0.65 3.66
CA VAL A 85 1.94 0.44 2.79
C VAL A 85 1.38 1.73 3.34
N THR A 86 2.22 2.75 3.46
CA THR A 86 1.79 4.12 3.76
C THR A 86 2.25 5.05 2.65
N TRP A 87 1.40 5.98 2.24
CA TRP A 87 1.71 6.92 1.16
C TRP A 87 1.20 8.32 1.46
N THR A 88 1.83 9.29 0.80
CA THR A 88 1.37 10.67 0.75
C THR A 88 1.27 11.10 -0.71
N ILE A 89 0.08 11.51 -1.13
CA ILE A 89 -0.20 12.12 -2.41
C ILE A 89 -0.40 13.61 -2.19
N LYS A 90 0.21 14.44 -3.05
CA LYS A 90 -0.10 15.86 -3.14
C LYS A 90 -0.67 16.14 -4.52
N CYS A 91 -1.85 16.72 -4.56
CA CYS A 91 -2.47 17.18 -5.80
C CYS A 91 -2.44 18.70 -5.83
N LYS A 92 -2.16 19.25 -7.01
CA LYS A 92 -2.22 20.68 -7.27
C LYS A 92 -3.23 20.96 -8.38
N ASP A 93 -4.08 21.94 -8.16
CA ASP A 93 -5.07 22.45 -9.11
C ASP A 93 -5.15 23.99 -9.01
N GLU A 94 -6.11 24.60 -9.70
CA GLU A 94 -6.32 26.06 -9.70
C GLU A 94 -6.80 26.58 -8.33
N GLU A 95 -7.45 25.73 -7.54
CA GLU A 95 -8.05 26.09 -6.24
C GLU A 95 -7.05 25.96 -5.08
N GLY A 96 -6.01 25.14 -5.23
CA GLY A 96 -4.89 25.11 -4.30
C GLY A 96 -4.06 23.84 -4.32
N THR A 97 -3.59 23.44 -3.15
CA THR A 97 -2.86 22.19 -2.95
C THR A 97 -3.61 21.34 -1.94
N SER A 98 -3.99 20.13 -2.36
CA SER A 98 -4.55 19.12 -1.48
C SER A 98 -3.52 18.04 -1.16
N THR A 99 -3.64 17.44 0.01
CA THR A 99 -2.76 16.38 0.50
C THR A 99 -3.59 15.19 0.98
N GLY A 100 -3.40 14.04 0.34
CA GLY A 100 -3.92 12.77 0.79
C GLY A 100 -2.83 11.95 1.50
N THR A 101 -3.09 11.50 2.72
CA THR A 101 -2.25 10.53 3.42
C THR A 101 -3.01 9.23 3.59
N GLY A 102 -2.40 8.11 3.22
CA GLY A 102 -3.05 6.81 3.25
C GLY A 102 -2.22 5.74 3.92
N ARG A 103 -2.90 4.73 4.44
CA ARG A 103 -2.32 3.45 4.84
C ARG A 103 -3.19 2.31 4.36
N ALA A 104 -2.58 1.22 3.93
CA ALA A 104 -3.25 -0.04 3.62
C ALA A 104 -2.42 -1.20 4.17
N THR A 105 -3.08 -2.13 4.86
CA THR A 105 -2.46 -3.35 5.38
C THR A 105 -3.01 -4.55 4.62
N TYR A 106 -2.14 -5.22 3.86
CA TYR A 106 -2.47 -6.34 3.01
C TYR A 106 -2.37 -7.69 3.75
N LYS A 107 -3.31 -8.60 3.45
CA LYS A 107 -3.43 -9.93 4.09
C LYS A 107 -3.72 -11.01 3.03
N GLY A 108 -2.93 -11.04 1.97
CA GLY A 108 -3.07 -11.95 0.84
C GLY A 108 -4.14 -11.46 -0.12
N ASP A 109 -5.38 -11.93 0.05
CA ASP A 109 -6.52 -11.64 -0.82
C ASP A 109 -7.49 -10.58 -0.28
N THR A 110 -7.15 -9.97 0.86
CA THR A 110 -7.88 -8.86 1.47
C THR A 110 -6.93 -7.75 1.91
N PHE A 111 -7.45 -6.52 2.00
CA PHE A 111 -6.76 -5.44 2.70
C PHE A 111 -7.75 -4.53 3.42
N GLU A 112 -7.25 -3.83 4.44
CA GLU A 112 -7.97 -2.73 5.08
C GLU A 112 -7.03 -1.52 5.19
N GLY A 113 -7.61 -0.32 5.11
CA GLY A 113 -6.85 0.91 5.12
C GLY A 113 -7.65 2.11 5.58
N LEU A 114 -6.94 3.22 5.76
CA LEU A 114 -7.49 4.53 6.07
C LEU A 114 -6.83 5.57 5.17
N ILE A 115 -7.62 6.51 4.68
CA ILE A 115 -7.17 7.67 3.92
C ILE A 115 -7.62 8.91 4.69
N LYS A 116 -6.73 9.87 4.87
CA LYS A 116 -7.05 11.22 5.32
C LYS A 116 -6.75 12.17 4.18
N PHE A 117 -7.75 12.91 3.76
CA PHE A 117 -7.65 13.93 2.74
C PHE A 117 -7.72 15.30 3.41
N LYS A 118 -6.85 16.21 2.98
CA LYS A 118 -6.81 17.59 3.45
C LYS A 118 -6.77 18.51 2.25
N ASP A 119 -7.68 19.45 2.19
CA ASP A 119 -7.76 20.52 1.21
C ASP A 119 -7.91 21.88 1.92
N PRO A 120 -8.04 22.99 1.20
CA PRO A 120 -8.30 24.30 1.80
C PRO A 120 -9.64 24.41 2.55
N GLU A 121 -10.63 23.57 2.24
CA GLU A 121 -11.98 23.61 2.83
C GLU A 121 -12.07 22.81 4.13
N GLY A 122 -11.24 21.78 4.30
CA GLY A 122 -11.19 20.99 5.53
C GLY A 122 -10.38 19.70 5.46
N GLU A 123 -10.66 18.83 6.43
CA GLU A 123 -10.08 17.49 6.52
C GLU A 123 -11.20 16.44 6.49
N MET A 124 -11.02 15.42 5.65
CA MET A 124 -11.94 14.30 5.51
C MET A 124 -11.20 12.98 5.78
N SER A 125 -11.87 12.04 6.44
CA SER A 125 -11.34 10.69 6.66
C SER A 125 -12.21 9.66 5.95
N MET A 126 -11.56 8.67 5.36
CA MET A 126 -12.20 7.57 4.66
C MET A 126 -11.57 6.25 5.10
N SER A 127 -12.38 5.20 5.25
CA SER A 127 -11.90 3.84 5.36
C SER A 127 -11.95 3.13 4.01
N ILE A 128 -10.97 2.29 3.74
CA ILE A 128 -10.92 1.49 2.51
C ILE A 128 -10.81 0.01 2.86
N LYS A 129 -11.54 -0.83 2.13
CA LYS A 129 -11.46 -2.28 2.21
C LYS A 129 -11.36 -2.85 0.81
N GLY A 130 -10.46 -3.81 0.61
CA GLY A 130 -10.29 -4.48 -0.67
C GLY A 130 -10.40 -5.99 -0.56
N LYS A 131 -10.93 -6.59 -1.62
CA LYS A 131 -10.95 -8.04 -1.83
C LYS A 131 -10.46 -8.37 -3.23
N TRP A 132 -9.56 -9.35 -3.35
CA TRP A 132 -9.10 -9.86 -4.62
C TRP A 132 -10.23 -10.62 -5.33
N ILE A 133 -10.47 -10.30 -6.61
CA ILE A 133 -11.58 -10.86 -7.40
C ILE A 133 -11.14 -11.56 -8.68
N GLY A 134 -9.85 -11.52 -9.03
CA GLY A 134 -9.36 -12.25 -10.20
C GLY A 134 -8.06 -11.71 -10.77
N LYS A 135 -7.70 -12.18 -11.95
CA LYS A 135 -6.61 -11.58 -12.75
C LYS A 135 -7.08 -10.25 -13.34
N CYS A 136 -6.14 -9.33 -13.55
CA CYS A 136 -6.42 -8.13 -14.31
C CYS A 136 -6.91 -8.46 -15.73
N PRO A 137 -7.90 -7.73 -16.26
CA PRO A 137 -8.25 -7.82 -17.66
C PRO A 137 -7.02 -7.47 -18.53
N LYS A 138 -6.94 -8.09 -19.70
CA LYS A 138 -5.88 -7.81 -20.69
C LYS A 138 -6.19 -6.53 -21.46
#